data_AF-A0A4Q3SMG6-F1
#
_entry.id   AF-A0A4Q3SMG6-F1
#
_cell.length_a   1.000
_cell.length_b   1.000
_cell.length_c   1.000
_cell.angle_alpha   90.00
_cell.angle_beta   90.00
_cell.angle_gamma   90.00
#
_symmetry.space_group_name_H-M   'P 1'
#
loop_
_entity.id
_entity.type
_entity.pdbx_description
1 polymer ?
#
loop_
_entity_poly.entity_id
_entity_poly.type
_entity_poly.pdbx_seq_one_letter_code
_entity_poly.pdbx_strand_id
1 'polypeptide(L)'
;MMTRYLIVILFFVLPAALLAQDTLPQFSVTTRGNNRNLISWVNNYPLITQINIQRSADSLKGFKTILTVPDPTIPQNGFVDAKAPAGKNFYRLFILLDSGKYEFGKARAPI
;
A
#
# COMPACT_ATOMS: atom_id res chain seq x y z
N MET A 1 -5.06 -24.04 41.36
CA MET A 1 -5.21 -22.58 41.55
C MET A 1 -4.22 -21.78 40.69
N MET A 2 -2.94 -22.20 40.59
CA MET A 2 -1.91 -21.54 39.75
C MET A 2 -2.18 -21.56 38.23
N THR A 3 -2.82 -22.61 37.71
CA THR A 3 -3.18 -22.73 36.29
C THR A 3 -4.20 -21.68 35.81
N ARG A 4 -5.06 -21.17 36.72
CA ARG A 4 -6.03 -20.11 36.39
C ARG A 4 -5.35 -18.76 36.19
N TYR A 5 -4.34 -18.44 37.00
CA TYR A 5 -3.58 -17.20 36.88
C TYR A 5 -2.65 -17.19 35.66
N LEU A 6 -2.10 -18.36 35.29
CA LEU A 6 -1.30 -18.55 34.07
C LEU A 6 -2.08 -18.25 32.79
N ILE A 7 -3.35 -18.65 32.72
CA ILE A 7 -4.23 -18.37 31.56
C ILE A 7 -4.53 -16.87 31.46
N VAL A 8 -4.73 -16.20 32.59
CA VAL A 8 -4.97 -14.74 32.63
C VAL A 8 -3.74 -13.96 32.17
N ILE A 9 -2.54 -14.36 32.59
CA ILE A 9 -1.28 -13.74 32.15
C ILE A 9 -1.07 -13.93 30.64
N LEU A 10 -1.36 -15.12 30.10
CA LEU A 10 -1.21 -15.40 28.67
C LEU A 10 -2.13 -14.52 27.80
N PHE A 11 -3.36 -14.25 28.26
CA PHE A 11 -4.30 -13.39 27.55
C PHE A 11 -3.90 -11.91 27.52
N PHE A 12 -3.16 -11.42 28.52
CA PHE A 12 -2.74 -10.02 28.61
C PHE A 12 -1.45 -9.70 27.84
N VAL A 13 -0.61 -10.68 27.52
CA VAL A 13 0.68 -10.46 26.82
C VAL A 13 0.56 -10.58 25.29
N LEU A 14 -0.48 -11.27 24.78
CA LEU A 14 -0.66 -11.52 23.34
C LEU A 14 -1.09 -10.32 22.45
N PRO A 15 -1.79 -9.26 22.91
CA PRO A 15 -2.29 -8.25 21.98
C PRO A 15 -1.26 -7.21 21.49
N ALA A 16 -0.01 -7.24 21.99
CA ALA A 16 0.98 -6.21 21.65
C ALA A 16 1.65 -6.38 20.26
N ALA A 17 1.42 -7.49 19.56
CA ALA A 17 2.11 -7.80 18.29
C ALA A 17 1.20 -7.76 17.04
N LEU A 18 0.01 -7.15 17.13
CA LEU A 18 -0.84 -6.93 15.96
C LEU A 18 -0.34 -5.70 15.19
N LEU A 19 0.70 -5.88 14.37
CA LEU A 19 0.97 -4.94 13.29
C LEU A 19 -0.17 -5.07 12.28
N ALA A 20 -1.16 -4.19 12.39
CA ALA A 20 -2.24 -4.10 11.42
C ALA A 20 -1.64 -4.01 10.01
N GLN A 21 -2.20 -4.77 9.06
CA GLN A 21 -1.83 -4.62 7.67
C GLN A 21 -2.17 -3.19 7.24
N ASP A 22 -1.16 -2.48 6.74
CA ASP A 22 -1.32 -1.17 6.13
C ASP A 22 -2.31 -1.29 4.97
N THR A 23 -3.48 -0.65 5.11
CA THR A 23 -4.53 -0.57 4.08
C THR A 23 -4.44 0.78 3.37
N LEU A 24 -5.15 0.92 2.24
CA LEU A 24 -5.22 2.21 1.54
C LEU A 24 -5.61 3.36 2.50
N PRO A 25 -5.01 4.56 2.33
CA PRO A 25 -4.09 4.97 1.27
C PRO A 25 -2.63 4.53 1.44
N GLN A 26 -2.30 3.76 2.48
CA GLN A 26 -0.98 3.16 2.64
C GLN A 26 -0.78 2.02 1.64
N PHE A 27 0.46 1.88 1.17
CA PHE A 27 0.87 0.87 0.21
C PHE A 27 2.36 0.59 0.39
N SER A 28 2.84 -0.49 -0.23
CA SER A 28 4.23 -0.91 -0.18
C SER A 28 4.86 -0.81 -1.56
N VAL A 29 6.13 -0.43 -1.60
CA VAL A 29 6.96 -0.50 -2.80
C VAL A 29 8.17 -1.34 -2.45
N THR A 30 8.35 -2.46 -3.14
CA THR A 30 9.45 -3.38 -2.84
C THR A 30 10.18 -3.73 -4.12
N THR A 31 11.50 -3.74 -4.05
CA THR A 31 12.31 -4.13 -5.20
C THR A 31 12.14 -5.64 -5.46
N ARG A 32 12.04 -6.00 -6.73
CA ARG A 32 12.08 -7.38 -7.23
C ARG A 32 13.27 -7.46 -8.19
N GLY A 33 13.83 -8.66 -8.33
CA GLY A 33 14.98 -8.88 -9.22
C GLY A 33 14.76 -8.29 -10.63
N ASN A 34 15.86 -7.86 -11.25
CA ASN A 34 15.91 -7.15 -12.54
C ASN A 34 15.33 -5.72 -12.51
N ASN A 35 15.59 -4.95 -11.45
CA ASN A 35 15.14 -3.55 -11.31
C ASN A 35 13.63 -3.34 -11.49
N ARG A 36 12.83 -4.34 -11.08
CA ARG A 36 11.38 -4.28 -11.15
C ARG A 36 10.85 -3.85 -9.79
N ASN A 37 9.93 -2.90 -9.74
CA ASN A 37 9.36 -2.45 -8.47
C ASN A 37 7.95 -3.01 -8.34
N LEU A 38 7.66 -3.75 -7.27
CA LEU A 38 6.31 -4.16 -6.93
C LEU A 38 5.66 -3.09 -6.06
N ILE A 39 4.58 -2.50 -6.55
CA ILE A 39 3.67 -1.63 -5.82
C ILE A 39 2.49 -2.49 -5.38
N SER A 40 2.24 -2.65 -4.09
CA SER A 40 1.16 -3.49 -3.55
C SER A 40 0.37 -2.80 -2.46
N TRP A 41 -0.92 -3.09 -2.36
CA TRP A 41 -1.82 -2.49 -1.38
C TRP A 41 -2.93 -3.46 -0.95
N VAL A 42 -3.61 -3.11 0.14
CA VAL A 42 -4.83 -3.75 0.61
C VAL A 42 -5.96 -2.72 0.58
N ASN A 43 -7.02 -3.01 -0.18
CA ASN A 43 -8.19 -2.17 -0.30
C ASN A 43 -9.19 -2.44 0.84
N ASN A 44 -9.45 -1.42 1.65
CA ASN A 44 -10.48 -1.37 2.69
C ASN A 44 -11.63 -0.41 2.35
N TYR A 45 -11.61 0.21 1.17
CA TYR A 45 -12.67 1.10 0.72
C TYR A 45 -13.82 0.29 0.11
N PRO A 46 -15.03 0.36 0.68
CA PRO A 46 -16.17 -0.38 0.16
C PRO A 46 -16.67 0.18 -1.18
N LEU A 47 -16.49 1.49 -1.42
CA LEU A 47 -17.01 2.22 -2.58
C LEU A 47 -15.88 2.99 -3.30
N ILE A 48 -14.87 2.24 -3.73
CA ILE A 48 -13.75 2.76 -4.52
C ILE A 48 -14.07 2.71 -6.01
N THR A 49 -13.76 3.77 -6.74
CA THR A 49 -14.05 3.86 -8.19
C THR A 49 -12.80 3.86 -9.05
N GLN A 50 -11.66 4.33 -8.52
CA GLN A 50 -10.42 4.36 -9.29
C GLN A 50 -9.19 4.32 -8.41
N ILE A 51 -8.16 3.59 -8.87
CA ILE A 51 -6.80 3.70 -8.36
C ILE A 51 -5.89 4.01 -9.54
N ASN A 52 -5.14 5.10 -9.45
CA ASN A 52 -4.06 5.42 -10.38
C ASN A 52 -2.72 5.28 -9.66
N ILE A 53 -1.84 4.46 -10.23
CA ILE A 53 -0.46 4.33 -9.79
C ILE A 53 0.35 5.42 -10.48
N GLN A 54 0.99 6.28 -9.69
CA GLN A 54 1.78 7.39 -10.19
C GLN A 54 3.25 7.24 -9.80
N ARG A 55 4.14 7.68 -10.68
CA ARG A 55 5.60 7.63 -10.49
C ARG A 55 6.24 8.99 -10.74
N SER A 56 7.30 9.30 -10.01
CA SER A 56 8.17 10.47 -10.20
C SER A 56 9.63 10.14 -9.92
N ALA A 57 10.54 10.96 -10.44
CA ALA A 57 11.96 10.97 -10.04
C ALA A 57 12.22 11.82 -8.78
N ASP A 58 11.22 12.59 -8.34
CA ASP A 58 11.24 13.49 -7.18
C ASP A 58 10.14 13.07 -6.19
N SER A 59 10.41 13.08 -4.89
CA SER A 59 9.47 12.60 -3.88
C SER A 59 8.28 13.54 -3.64
N LEU A 60 8.35 14.79 -4.07
CA LEU A 60 7.37 15.83 -3.77
C LEU A 60 6.54 16.24 -4.99
N LYS A 61 7.14 16.25 -6.18
CA LYS A 61 6.52 16.77 -7.41
C LYS A 61 6.75 15.88 -8.62
N GLY A 62 6.09 16.19 -9.74
CA GLY A 62 6.36 15.56 -11.04
C GLY A 62 5.76 14.16 -11.24
N PHE A 63 4.83 13.75 -10.38
CA PHE A 63 4.15 12.45 -10.48
C PHE A 63 3.29 12.35 -11.75
N LYS A 64 3.50 11.27 -12.51
CA LYS A 64 2.71 10.91 -13.69
C LYS A 64 2.05 9.55 -13.50
N THR A 65 0.80 9.41 -13.93
CA THR A 65 0.12 8.11 -13.93
C THR A 65 0.81 7.16 -14.90
N ILE A 66 1.21 6.00 -14.41
CA ILE A 66 1.81 4.92 -15.20
C ILE A 66 0.87 3.73 -15.39
N LEU A 67 -0.15 3.62 -14.53
CA LEU A 67 -1.21 2.62 -14.64
C LEU A 67 -2.50 3.15 -13.98
N THR A 68 -3.63 2.92 -14.63
CA THR A 68 -4.95 2.93 -13.99
C THR A 68 -5.35 1.48 -13.71
N VAL A 69 -5.64 1.15 -12.46
CA VAL A 69 -5.96 -0.22 -12.04
C VAL A 69 -7.30 -0.65 -12.70
N PRO A 70 -7.34 -1.78 -13.43
CA PRO A 70 -8.55 -2.21 -14.13
C PRO A 70 -9.74 -2.49 -13.22
N ASP A 71 -9.49 -3.10 -12.06
CA ASP A 71 -10.48 -3.33 -11.02
C ASP A 71 -9.94 -2.83 -9.67
N PRO A 72 -10.39 -1.66 -9.19
CA PRO A 72 -9.93 -1.09 -7.92
C PRO A 72 -10.56 -1.79 -6.71
N THR A 73 -11.61 -2.61 -6.89
CA THR A 73 -12.36 -3.23 -5.79
C THR A 73 -11.65 -4.44 -5.20
N ILE A 74 -10.66 -5.00 -5.92
CA ILE A 74 -9.88 -6.16 -5.49
C ILE A 74 -9.27 -5.92 -4.09
N PRO A 75 -9.58 -6.75 -3.08
CA PRO A 75 -9.15 -6.54 -1.69
C PRO A 75 -7.64 -6.47 -1.49
N GLN A 76 -6.86 -7.25 -2.24
CA GLN A 76 -5.41 -7.22 -2.21
C GLN A 76 -4.87 -7.33 -3.63
N ASN A 77 -4.11 -6.32 -4.05
CA ASN A 77 -3.65 -6.23 -5.42
C ASN A 77 -2.25 -5.59 -5.50
N GLY A 78 -1.64 -5.68 -6.67
CA GLY A 78 -0.35 -5.07 -6.93
C GLY A 78 -0.02 -4.95 -8.41
N PHE A 79 0.97 -4.12 -8.68
CA PHE A 79 1.49 -3.84 -10.01
C PHE A 79 3.01 -3.91 -10.00
N VAL A 80 3.56 -4.57 -11.00
CA VAL A 80 5.01 -4.62 -11.21
C VAL A 80 5.41 -3.60 -12.27
N ASP A 81 6.10 -2.56 -11.85
CA ASP A 81 6.74 -1.62 -12.76
C ASP A 81 8.04 -2.23 -13.28
N ALA A 82 7.94 -2.93 -14.40
CA ALA A 82 9.07 -3.56 -15.07
C ALA A 82 9.86 -2.61 -15.99
N LYS A 83 9.41 -1.35 -16.13
CA LYS A 83 10.00 -0.33 -17.00
C LYS A 83 10.34 0.93 -16.19
N ALA A 84 10.79 0.72 -14.96
CA ALA A 84 11.28 1.81 -14.11
C ALA A 84 12.57 2.39 -14.73
N PRO A 85 12.64 3.72 -14.96
CA PRO A 85 13.87 4.37 -15.39
C PRO A 85 14.99 4.15 -14.38
N ALA A 86 16.23 4.23 -14.87
CA ALA A 86 17.40 4.25 -13.99
C ALA A 86 17.36 5.47 -13.04
N GLY A 87 17.87 5.29 -11.82
CA GLY A 87 17.89 6.33 -10.80
C GLY A 87 16.78 6.20 -9.76
N LYS A 88 16.49 7.30 -9.05
CA LYS A 88 15.50 7.31 -7.97
C LYS A 88 14.09 7.27 -8.57
N ASN A 89 13.27 6.36 -8.05
CA ASN A 89 11.87 6.25 -8.39
C ASN A 89 11.03 6.39 -7.13
N PHE A 90 10.06 7.28 -7.15
CA PHE A 90 9.07 7.47 -6.10
C PHE A 90 7.69 7.16 -6.66
N TYR A 91 6.89 6.45 -5.87
CA TYR A 91 5.54 6.06 -6.24
C TYR A 91 4.54 6.69 -5.28
N ARG A 92 3.32 6.94 -5.77
CA ARG A 92 2.15 7.25 -4.95
C ARG A 92 0.90 6.71 -5.61
N LEU A 93 -0.14 6.48 -4.82
CA LEU A 93 -1.46 6.12 -5.33
C LEU A 93 -2.36 7.36 -5.31
N PHE A 94 -3.12 7.57 -6.38
CA PHE A 94 -4.29 8.43 -6.37
C PHE A 94 -5.53 7.54 -6.30
N ILE A 95 -6.40 7.80 -5.33
CA ILE A 95 -7.57 7.00 -5.03
C ILE A 95 -8.79 7.89 -5.17
N LEU A 96 -9.77 7.45 -5.96
CA LEU A 96 -11.06 8.10 -6.12
C LEU A 96 -12.15 7.23 -5.50
N LEU A 97 -13.00 7.85 -4.69
CA LEU A 97 -14.19 7.24 -4.11
C LEU A 97 -15.43 7.60 -4.93
N ASP A 98 -16.50 6.84 -4.76
CA ASP A 98 -17.79 7.04 -5.44
C ASP A 98 -18.41 8.43 -5.23
N SER A 99 -18.22 9.02 -4.06
CA SER A 99 -18.66 10.36 -3.69
C SER A 99 -17.92 11.49 -4.42
N GLY A 100 -16.95 11.16 -5.28
CA GLY A 100 -16.06 12.13 -5.94
C GLY A 100 -14.92 12.64 -5.05
N LYS A 101 -14.89 12.24 -3.77
CA LYS A 101 -13.75 12.47 -2.88
C LYS A 101 -12.53 11.69 -3.38
N TYR A 102 -11.38 12.32 -3.29
CA TYR A 102 -10.12 11.69 -3.66
C TYR A 102 -9.06 11.92 -2.60
N GLU A 103 -8.05 11.05 -2.60
CA GLU A 103 -6.89 11.17 -1.75
C GLU A 103 -5.63 10.66 -2.45
N PHE A 104 -4.47 11.10 -1.94
CA PHE A 104 -3.17 10.64 -2.38
C PHE A 104 -2.47 9.88 -1.26
N GLY A 105 -1.91 8.71 -1.60
CA GLY A 105 -0.94 8.03 -0.75
C GLY A 105 0.34 8.85 -0.61
N LYS A 106 1.05 8.66 0.52
CA LYS A 106 2.38 9.24 0.72
C LYS A 106 3.37 8.70 -0.32
N ALA A 107 4.27 9.56 -0.80
CA ALA A 107 5.32 9.14 -1.71
C ALA A 107 6.23 8.09 -1.06
N ARG A 108 6.51 6.98 -1.76
CA ARG A 108 7.37 5.88 -1.29
C ARG A 108 8.40 5.51 -2.34
N ALA A 109 9.65 5.35 -1.92
CA ALA A 109 10.69 4.72 -2.71
C ALA A 109 10.67 3.20 -2.49
N PRO A 110 11.14 2.39 -3.44
CA PRO A 110 11.35 0.96 -3.22
C PRO A 110 12.28 0.71 -2.04
N ILE A 111 11.87 -0.20 -1.15
CA ILE A 111 12.74 -0.81 -0.14
C ILE A 111 13.27 -2.16 -0.61
#